data_AF-K8FI31-F1
#
_entry.id   AF-K8FI31-F1
#
_cell.length_a   1.000
_cell.length_b   1.000
_cell.length_c   1.000
_cell.angle_alpha   90.00
_cell.angle_beta   90.00
_cell.angle_gamma   90.00
#
_symmetry.space_group_name_H-M   'P 1'
#
loop_
_entity.id
_entity.type
_entity.pdbx_description
1 polymer ?
#
loop_
_entity_poly.entity_id
_entity_poly.type
_entity_poly.pdbx_seq_one_letter_code
_entity_poly.pdbx_strand_id
1 'polypeptide(L)'
;MITTVVVGLREEQDEEETNATHSYAELEYSLHLCPKKHKSEAQAMFNFTEDDDEKVAKLIVVPTCQKTAVDIIKTGERVDEEKDLCLERFLKFAEIATNVLREKNFWCDYIDPCSGLSMIHRDSQRVYGEVDALVTLLNYECTNVGCCKIVMHPKWGSSVYPASLFAIAPEDEVRDALRIAAEKMGKKRS
;
A
#
# COMPACT_ATOMS: atom_id res chain seq x y z
N MET A 1 2.42 14.19 -6.66
CA MET A 1 1.05 14.67 -6.31
C MET A 1 0.37 13.54 -5.55
N ILE A 2 -0.24 13.83 -4.40
CA ILE A 2 -1.01 12.85 -3.61
C ILE A 2 -2.44 12.78 -4.16
N THR A 3 -2.96 11.57 -4.31
CA THR A 3 -4.33 11.30 -4.78
C THR A 3 -5.10 10.62 -3.65
N THR A 4 -6.31 11.12 -3.37
CA THR A 4 -7.22 10.56 -2.36
C THR A 4 -8.37 9.82 -3.04
N VAL A 5 -8.64 8.60 -2.61
CA VAL A 5 -9.76 7.77 -3.08
C VAL A 5 -10.50 7.13 -1.90
N VAL A 6 -11.67 6.56 -2.17
CA VAL A 6 -12.42 5.77 -1.18
C VAL A 6 -12.40 4.31 -1.62
N VAL A 7 -12.00 3.42 -0.70
CA VAL A 7 -11.97 1.98 -0.93
C VAL A 7 -12.92 1.29 0.06
N GLY A 8 -13.71 0.34 -0.44
CA GLY A 8 -14.66 -0.42 0.36
C GLY A 8 -14.36 -1.91 0.35
N LEU A 9 -14.67 -2.59 1.47
CA LEU A 9 -14.86 -4.04 1.50
C LEU A 9 -16.34 -4.35 1.60
N ARG A 10 -16.73 -5.38 0.87
CA ARG A 10 -18.03 -6.03 1.02
C ARG A 10 -17.80 -7.27 1.86
N GLU A 11 -18.45 -7.35 3.01
CA GLU A 11 -18.49 -8.60 3.77
C GLU A 11 -19.27 -9.64 2.93
N GLU A 12 -18.63 -10.78 2.66
CA GLU A 12 -19.35 -11.97 2.20
C GLU A 12 -20.02 -12.58 3.43
N GLN A 13 -21.36 -12.55 3.49
CA GLN A 13 -22.13 -13.37 4.42
C GLN A 13 -23.13 -14.21 3.64
N ASP A 14 -23.28 -15.45 4.13
CA ASP A 14 -24.16 -16.50 3.64
C ASP A 14 -25.59 -16.00 3.35
N GLU A 15 -26.27 -16.67 2.43
CA GLU A 15 -27.46 -16.25 1.67
C GLU A 15 -28.75 -15.89 2.46
N GLU A 16 -28.73 -15.68 3.78
CA GLU A 16 -29.92 -15.31 4.55
C GLU A 16 -29.64 -14.17 5.55
N GLU A 17 -29.60 -12.92 5.08
CA GLU A 17 -30.30 -11.75 5.64
C GLU A 17 -29.80 -10.43 5.03
N THR A 18 -30.74 -9.57 4.63
CA THR A 18 -30.52 -8.33 3.88
C THR A 18 -29.97 -7.20 4.75
N ASN A 19 -28.67 -7.18 5.02
CA ASN A 19 -27.89 -5.96 5.31
C ASN A 19 -26.38 -6.24 5.25
N ALA A 20 -25.78 -6.18 4.05
CA ALA A 20 -24.32 -6.23 3.92
C ALA A 20 -23.69 -4.97 4.56
N THR A 21 -22.98 -5.14 5.68
CA THR A 21 -22.16 -4.09 6.28
C THR A 21 -21.02 -3.76 5.32
N HIS A 22 -21.00 -2.53 4.80
CA HIS A 22 -19.92 -2.06 3.94
C HIS A 22 -18.94 -1.28 4.79
N SER A 23 -17.68 -1.70 4.81
CA SER A 23 -16.62 -0.99 5.51
C SER A 23 -15.82 -0.15 4.51
N TYR A 24 -15.83 1.17 4.68
CA TYR A 24 -15.18 2.12 3.77
C TYR A 24 -14.04 2.84 4.47
N ALA A 25 -12.95 3.10 3.73
CA ALA A 25 -11.82 3.90 4.19
C ALA A 25 -11.39 4.93 3.14
N GLU A 26 -10.88 6.08 3.62
CA GLU A 26 -10.17 7.06 2.80
C GLU A 26 -8.74 6.54 2.61
N LEU A 27 -8.32 6.34 1.36
CA LEU A 27 -6.99 5.88 0.98
C LEU A 27 -6.29 7.00 0.21
N GLU A 28 -5.15 7.45 0.70
CA GLU A 28 -4.24 8.33 -0.03
C GLU A 28 -3.10 7.51 -0.64
N TYR A 29 -2.75 7.80 -1.89
CA TYR A 29 -1.58 7.23 -2.55
C TYR A 29 -0.85 8.27 -3.37
N SER A 30 0.42 8.00 -3.67
CA SER A 30 1.23 8.83 -4.55
C SER A 30 2.19 7.96 -5.34
N LEU A 31 2.69 8.45 -6.47
CA LEU A 31 3.64 7.71 -7.31
C LEU A 31 4.99 8.41 -7.22
N HIS A 32 6.04 7.65 -6.95
CA HIS A 32 7.40 8.14 -6.85
C HIS A 32 8.36 7.21 -7.58
N LEU A 33 9.28 7.76 -8.35
CA LEU A 33 10.41 6.97 -8.84
C LEU A 33 11.33 6.62 -7.66
N CYS A 34 11.89 5.41 -7.69
CA CYS A 34 12.88 4.98 -6.72
C CYS A 34 14.06 5.97 -6.69
N PRO A 35 14.33 6.65 -5.56
CA PRO A 35 15.43 7.60 -5.48
C PRO A 35 16.76 6.86 -5.70
N LYS A 36 17.67 7.45 -6.49
CA LYS A 36 18.97 6.84 -6.82
C LYS A 36 19.77 6.36 -5.60
N LYS A 37 19.65 7.08 -4.47
CA LYS A 37 20.28 6.74 -3.19
C LYS A 37 19.76 5.43 -2.54
N HIS A 38 18.54 5.01 -2.87
CA HIS A 38 17.90 3.78 -2.34
C HIS A 38 17.86 2.65 -3.39
N LYS A 39 18.56 2.83 -4.52
CA LYS A 39 18.61 1.83 -5.60
C LYS A 39 19.14 0.48 -5.12
N SER A 40 20.21 0.46 -4.33
CA SER A 40 20.81 -0.77 -3.80
C SER A 40 19.87 -1.52 -2.86
N GLU A 41 19.08 -0.79 -2.06
CA GLU A 41 18.06 -1.37 -1.18
C GLU A 41 16.93 -2.00 -2.01
N ALA A 42 16.43 -1.29 -3.02
CA ALA A 42 15.43 -1.82 -3.95
C ALA A 42 15.95 -3.04 -4.72
N GLN A 43 17.21 -3.03 -5.15
CA GLN A 43 17.85 -4.18 -5.81
C GLN A 43 17.90 -5.40 -4.90
N ALA A 44 18.34 -5.21 -3.66
CA ALA A 44 18.43 -6.30 -2.70
C ALA A 44 17.05 -6.80 -2.22
N MET A 45 16.04 -5.95 -2.27
CA MET A 45 14.68 -6.29 -1.88
C MET A 45 13.99 -7.18 -2.91
N PHE A 46 14.18 -6.93 -4.21
CA PHE A 46 13.55 -7.71 -5.28
C PHE A 46 14.53 -8.64 -6.02
N ASN A 47 15.73 -8.84 -5.46
CA ASN A 47 16.84 -9.59 -6.07
C ASN A 47 17.16 -9.14 -7.51
N PHE A 48 17.03 -7.85 -7.80
CA PHE A 48 17.47 -7.30 -9.09
C PHE A 48 18.99 -7.33 -9.18
N THR A 49 19.48 -7.74 -10.34
CA THR A 49 20.92 -7.82 -10.65
C THR A 49 21.46 -6.48 -11.15
N GLU A 50 22.77 -6.39 -11.40
CA GLU A 50 23.38 -5.21 -12.02
C GLU A 50 22.86 -4.98 -13.45
N ASP A 51 22.47 -6.05 -14.15
CA ASP A 51 21.87 -5.98 -15.49
C ASP A 51 20.45 -5.36 -15.47
N ASP A 52 19.82 -5.29 -14.29
CA ASP A 52 18.49 -4.71 -14.10
C ASP A 52 18.54 -3.22 -13.74
N ASP A 53 19.70 -2.58 -13.83
CA ASP A 53 19.91 -1.17 -13.47
C ASP A 53 18.89 -0.21 -14.10
N GLU A 54 18.59 -0.40 -15.39
CA GLU A 54 17.58 0.40 -16.09
C GLU A 54 16.15 0.13 -15.60
N LYS A 55 15.88 -1.10 -15.13
CA LYS A 55 14.58 -1.48 -14.57
C LYS A 55 14.39 -0.82 -13.21
N VAL A 56 15.41 -0.84 -12.36
CA VAL A 56 15.34 -0.19 -11.04
C VAL A 56 15.22 1.32 -11.16
N ALA A 57 15.84 1.92 -12.18
CA ALA A 57 15.66 3.35 -12.47
C ALA A 57 14.21 3.71 -12.88
N LYS A 58 13.45 2.75 -13.39
CA LYS A 58 12.03 2.87 -13.77
C LYS A 58 11.07 2.32 -12.70
N LEU A 59 11.59 1.87 -11.56
CA LEU A 59 10.79 1.37 -10.45
C LEU A 59 9.99 2.52 -9.83
N ILE A 60 8.67 2.42 -9.93
CA ILE A 60 7.72 3.29 -9.27
C ILE A 60 7.35 2.64 -7.94
N VAL A 61 7.54 3.41 -6.86
CA VAL A 61 7.06 3.12 -5.51
C VAL A 61 5.76 3.87 -5.30
N VAL A 62 4.73 3.14 -4.88
CA VAL A 62 3.40 3.65 -4.60
C VAL A 62 3.13 3.48 -3.10
N PRO A 63 3.62 4.41 -2.26
CA PRO A 63 3.23 4.43 -0.87
C PRO A 63 1.75 4.81 -0.77
N THR A 64 1.04 4.07 0.06
CA THR A 64 -0.36 4.28 0.38
C THR A 64 -0.55 4.49 1.88
N CYS A 65 -1.57 5.25 2.22
CA CYS A 65 -1.95 5.59 3.58
C CYS A 65 -3.46 5.45 3.69
N GLN A 66 -3.94 4.49 4.47
CA GLN A 66 -5.36 4.36 4.79
C GLN A 66 -5.66 5.11 6.08
N LYS A 67 -6.67 5.97 6.06
CA LYS A 67 -7.19 6.58 7.28
C LYS A 67 -7.86 5.53 8.13
N THR A 68 -7.53 5.49 9.41
CA THR A 68 -8.15 4.59 10.37
C THR A 68 -9.14 5.32 11.27
N ALA A 69 -10.18 4.61 11.73
CA ALA A 69 -11.16 5.15 12.67
C ALA A 69 -10.63 5.22 14.11
N VAL A 70 -9.60 4.43 14.42
CA VAL A 70 -8.92 4.38 15.72
C VAL A 70 -7.43 4.65 15.58
N ASP A 71 -6.80 5.04 16.68
CA ASP A 71 -5.35 5.20 16.75
C ASP A 71 -4.67 3.82 16.80
N ILE A 72 -4.12 3.39 15.66
CA ILE A 72 -3.60 2.02 15.49
C ILE A 72 -2.28 1.76 16.24
N ILE A 73 -1.69 2.80 16.84
CA ILE A 73 -0.56 2.68 17.76
C ILE A 73 -0.99 1.96 19.05
N LYS A 74 -2.25 2.13 19.46
CA LYS A 74 -2.78 1.57 20.69
C LYS A 74 -2.99 0.06 20.54
N THR A 75 -3.19 -0.61 21.67
CA THR A 75 -3.52 -2.02 21.74
C THR A 75 -4.98 -2.21 22.11
N GLY A 76 -5.64 -3.23 21.56
CA GLY A 76 -6.99 -3.61 21.93
C GLY A 76 -7.74 -4.21 20.76
N GLU A 77 -8.78 -4.99 21.07
CA GLU A 77 -9.60 -5.72 20.10
C GLU A 77 -10.06 -4.84 18.92
N ARG A 78 -10.61 -3.67 19.22
CA ARG A 78 -11.04 -2.71 18.18
C ARG A 78 -9.90 -2.19 17.29
N VAL A 79 -8.67 -2.13 17.79
CA VAL A 79 -7.51 -1.74 16.98
C VAL A 79 -7.08 -2.90 16.09
N ASP A 80 -7.13 -4.13 16.60
CA ASP A 80 -6.78 -5.31 15.84
C ASP A 80 -7.80 -5.55 14.71
N GLU A 81 -9.10 -5.41 14.98
CA GLU A 81 -10.18 -5.42 13.98
C GLU A 81 -9.96 -4.36 12.88
N GLU A 82 -9.60 -3.12 13.27
CA GLU A 82 -9.34 -2.05 12.30
C GLU A 82 -8.12 -2.37 11.43
N LYS A 83 -7.06 -2.96 12.01
CA LYS A 83 -5.85 -3.38 11.28
C LYS A 83 -6.17 -4.48 10.29
N ASP A 84 -6.97 -5.47 10.68
CA ASP A 84 -7.38 -6.57 9.80
C ASP A 84 -8.20 -6.03 8.62
N LEU A 85 -9.14 -5.12 8.88
CA LEU A 85 -9.91 -4.46 7.82
C LEU A 85 -9.03 -3.61 6.88
N CYS A 86 -8.05 -2.88 7.42
CA CYS A 86 -7.10 -2.11 6.62
C CYS A 86 -6.20 -3.00 5.76
N LEU A 87 -5.73 -4.12 6.33
CA LEU A 87 -4.95 -5.12 5.64
C LEU A 87 -5.74 -5.71 4.47
N GLU A 88 -6.95 -6.20 4.73
CA GLU A 88 -7.79 -6.81 3.69
C GLU A 88 -8.13 -5.81 2.57
N ARG A 89 -8.44 -4.54 2.93
CA ARG A 89 -8.64 -3.47 1.94
C ARG A 89 -7.40 -3.29 1.07
N PHE A 90 -6.22 -3.20 1.70
CA PHE A 90 -4.98 -3.00 0.98
C PHE A 90 -4.68 -4.18 0.05
N LEU A 91 -4.76 -5.41 0.54
CA LEU A 91 -4.46 -6.61 -0.24
C LEU A 91 -5.37 -6.71 -1.46
N LYS A 92 -6.67 -6.47 -1.29
CA LYS A 92 -7.63 -6.45 -2.41
C LYS A 92 -7.36 -5.32 -3.40
N PHE A 93 -7.03 -4.12 -2.90
CA PHE A 93 -6.65 -2.98 -3.74
C PHE A 93 -5.40 -3.29 -4.57
N ALA A 94 -4.36 -3.77 -3.92
CA ALA A 94 -3.07 -4.09 -4.51
C ALA A 94 -3.19 -5.26 -5.49
N GLU A 95 -3.96 -6.30 -5.17
CA GLU A 95 -4.25 -7.42 -6.06
C GLU A 95 -4.92 -6.93 -7.35
N ILE A 96 -5.96 -6.10 -7.26
CA ILE A 96 -6.64 -5.58 -8.45
C ILE A 96 -5.69 -4.72 -9.29
N ALA A 97 -4.94 -3.82 -8.66
CA ALA A 97 -4.00 -2.94 -9.37
C ALA A 97 -2.88 -3.74 -10.05
N THR A 98 -2.26 -4.69 -9.33
CA THR A 98 -1.21 -5.54 -9.89
C THR A 98 -1.72 -6.47 -10.99
N ASN A 99 -2.94 -7.00 -10.89
CA ASN A 99 -3.54 -7.79 -11.98
C ASN A 99 -3.68 -6.99 -13.27
N VAL A 100 -4.14 -5.74 -13.20
CA VAL A 100 -4.23 -4.84 -14.38
C VAL A 100 -2.85 -4.59 -15.02
N LEU A 101 -1.82 -4.43 -14.20
CA LEU A 101 -0.44 -4.24 -14.68
C LEU A 101 0.14 -5.52 -15.30
N ARG A 102 -0.11 -6.67 -14.68
CA ARG A 102 0.35 -7.99 -15.14
C ARG A 102 -0.29 -8.40 -16.46
N GLU A 103 -1.57 -8.08 -16.67
CA GLU A 103 -2.25 -8.28 -17.97
C GLU A 103 -1.54 -7.54 -19.11
N LYS A 104 -0.86 -6.43 -18.80
CA LYS A 104 -0.05 -5.64 -19.75
C LYS A 104 1.43 -6.06 -19.78
N ASN A 105 1.79 -7.16 -19.11
CA ASN A 105 3.16 -7.68 -18.96
C ASN A 105 4.13 -6.72 -18.24
N PHE A 106 3.63 -5.85 -17.37
CA PHE A 106 4.49 -5.06 -16.49
C PHE A 106 4.88 -5.85 -15.25
N TRP A 107 6.10 -5.58 -14.75
CA TRP A 107 6.52 -6.10 -13.45
C TRP A 107 5.87 -5.29 -12.34
N CYS A 108 5.38 -5.97 -11.30
CA CYS A 108 4.81 -5.33 -10.12
C CYS A 108 4.88 -6.24 -8.90
N ASP A 109 4.87 -5.64 -7.71
CA ASP A 109 4.80 -6.33 -6.43
C ASP A 109 4.11 -5.44 -5.39
N TYR A 110 3.75 -6.00 -4.25
CA TYR A 110 3.26 -5.25 -3.10
C TYR A 110 3.71 -5.94 -1.81
N ILE A 111 3.75 -5.16 -0.73
CA ILE A 111 4.27 -5.64 0.56
C ILE A 111 3.10 -6.01 1.44
N ASP A 112 3.19 -7.19 2.05
CA ASP A 112 2.33 -7.53 3.17
C ASP A 112 2.75 -6.69 4.39
N PRO A 113 1.94 -5.72 4.86
CA PRO A 113 2.34 -4.83 5.95
C PRO A 113 2.55 -5.56 7.28
N CYS A 114 2.01 -6.77 7.44
CA CYS A 114 2.19 -7.57 8.65
C CYS A 114 3.57 -8.22 8.74
N SER A 115 4.07 -8.80 7.64
CA SER A 115 5.40 -9.42 7.58
C SER A 115 6.50 -8.48 7.07
N GLY A 116 6.12 -7.41 6.37
CA GLY A 116 7.01 -6.53 5.63
C GLY A 116 7.68 -7.21 4.41
N LEU A 117 7.15 -8.36 3.96
CA LEU A 117 7.68 -9.13 2.84
C LEU A 117 6.90 -8.88 1.55
N SER A 118 7.58 -9.06 0.42
CA SER A 118 6.97 -9.06 -0.90
C SER A 118 5.98 -10.21 -1.07
N MET A 119 4.85 -9.93 -1.72
CA MET A 119 3.78 -10.91 -1.86
C MET A 119 3.90 -11.73 -3.14
N ILE A 120 4.39 -11.13 -4.23
CA ILE A 120 4.53 -11.78 -5.54
C ILE A 120 5.92 -12.40 -5.70
N HIS A 121 6.98 -11.61 -5.53
CA HIS A 121 8.37 -12.06 -5.68
C HIS A 121 9.01 -12.35 -4.33
N ARG A 122 8.74 -13.55 -3.79
CA ARG A 122 9.17 -13.99 -2.43
C ARG A 122 10.63 -14.45 -2.34
N ASP A 123 11.43 -14.12 -3.35
CA ASP A 123 12.82 -14.59 -3.49
C ASP A 123 13.78 -13.92 -2.49
N SER A 124 13.36 -12.83 -1.87
CA SER A 124 14.09 -12.11 -0.83
C SER A 124 13.35 -12.18 0.51
N GLN A 125 14.12 -12.22 1.60
CA GLN A 125 13.60 -12.15 2.98
C GLN A 125 13.86 -10.77 3.59
N ARG A 126 14.10 -9.74 2.77
CA ARG A 126 14.31 -8.38 3.26
C ARG A 126 12.98 -7.73 3.61
N VAL A 127 12.92 -7.23 4.83
CA VAL A 127 11.76 -6.50 5.37
C VAL A 127 11.76 -5.07 4.84
N TYR A 128 10.63 -4.64 4.28
CA TYR A 128 10.41 -3.26 3.86
C TYR A 128 9.90 -2.41 5.02
N GLY A 129 10.56 -1.27 5.25
CA GLY A 129 10.15 -0.30 6.26
C GLY A 129 9.19 0.74 5.69
N GLU A 130 7.87 0.53 5.83
CA GLU A 130 6.84 1.49 5.38
C GLU A 130 7.06 2.91 5.93
N VAL A 131 7.47 3.01 7.20
CA VAL A 131 7.73 4.31 7.84
C VAL A 131 8.92 5.02 7.19
N ASP A 132 10.00 4.29 6.88
CA ASP A 132 11.17 4.87 6.23
C ASP A 132 10.89 5.30 4.80
N ALA A 133 10.00 4.58 4.10
CA ALA A 133 9.52 4.94 2.79
C ALA A 133 8.75 6.26 2.80
N LEU A 134 7.80 6.43 3.72
CA LEU A 134 7.00 7.66 3.85
C LEU A 134 7.86 8.86 4.23
N VAL A 135 8.84 8.68 5.11
CA VAL A 135 9.81 9.73 5.45
C VAL A 135 10.66 10.10 4.25
N THR A 136 11.12 9.11 3.48
CA THR A 136 12.02 9.32 2.34
C THR A 136 11.32 9.95 1.13
N LEU A 137 10.11 9.49 0.81
CA LEU A 137 9.40 9.83 -0.42
C LEU A 137 8.44 11.02 -0.23
N LEU A 138 7.84 11.13 0.95
CA LEU A 138 6.82 12.14 1.24
C LEU A 138 7.25 13.14 2.32
N ASN A 139 8.43 12.95 2.91
CA ASN A 139 8.96 13.82 3.96
C ASN A 139 8.02 13.93 5.17
N TYR A 140 7.33 12.83 5.48
CA TYR A 140 6.46 12.76 6.65
C TYR A 140 7.27 12.79 7.93
N GLU A 141 6.72 13.45 8.95
CA GLU A 141 7.31 13.46 10.27
C GLU A 141 7.17 12.09 10.91
N CYS A 142 8.11 11.74 11.77
CA CYS A 142 8.04 10.52 12.54
C CYS A 142 8.43 10.77 13.99
N THR A 143 7.74 10.07 14.88
CA THR A 143 7.97 10.12 16.33
C THR A 143 8.34 8.73 16.80
N ASN A 144 9.26 8.66 17.76
CA ASN A 144 9.61 7.41 18.41
C ASN A 144 8.70 7.20 19.63
N VAL A 145 7.98 6.09 19.67
CA VAL A 145 7.23 5.64 20.85
C VAL A 145 7.85 4.34 21.31
N GLY A 146 8.66 4.42 22.38
CA GLY A 146 9.49 3.30 22.83
C GLY A 146 10.53 2.91 21.78
N CYS A 147 10.50 1.66 21.32
CA CYS A 147 11.35 1.14 20.25
C CYS A 147 10.74 1.26 18.85
N CYS A 148 9.47 1.67 18.74
CA CYS A 148 8.76 1.75 17.46
C CYS A 148 8.87 3.16 16.88
N LYS A 149 9.26 3.23 15.61
CA LYS A 149 9.21 4.46 14.81
C LYS A 149 7.82 4.57 14.19
N ILE A 150 7.14 5.68 14.43
CA ILE A 150 5.76 5.88 13.99
C ILE A 150 5.68 7.08 13.08
N VAL A 151 5.06 6.91 11.92
CA VAL A 151 4.82 7.99 10.96
C VAL A 151 3.63 8.85 11.39
N MET A 152 3.74 10.16 11.18
CA MET A 152 2.68 11.12 11.43
C MET A 152 2.16 11.65 10.11
N HIS A 153 0.94 11.23 9.75
CA HIS A 153 0.28 11.74 8.56
C HIS A 153 -0.07 13.23 8.74
N PRO A 154 0.21 14.12 7.77
CA PRO A 154 -0.07 15.55 7.91
C PRO A 154 -1.54 15.89 8.21
N LYS A 155 -2.48 15.03 7.76
CA LYS A 155 -3.92 15.21 7.92
C LYS A 155 -4.54 14.32 9.01
N TRP A 156 -3.97 13.14 9.28
CA TRP A 156 -4.59 12.11 10.12
C TRP A 156 -3.78 11.77 11.38
N GLY A 157 -2.61 12.39 11.56
CA GLY A 157 -1.71 12.08 12.68
C GLY A 157 -1.29 10.62 12.66
N SER A 158 -1.42 9.94 13.80
CA SER A 158 -1.10 8.52 13.95
C SER A 158 -2.20 7.56 13.49
N SER A 159 -3.40 8.07 13.18
CA SER A 159 -4.53 7.25 12.69
C SER A 159 -4.40 6.98 11.20
N VAL A 160 -3.30 6.33 10.83
CA VAL A 160 -2.96 5.98 9.45
C VAL A 160 -2.36 4.59 9.39
N TYR A 161 -2.82 3.77 8.45
CA TYR A 161 -2.27 2.46 8.15
C TYR A 161 -1.47 2.53 6.83
N PRO A 162 -0.13 2.51 6.89
CA PRO A 162 0.72 2.62 5.72
C PRO A 162 0.94 1.27 5.05
N ALA A 163 1.00 1.26 3.72
CA ALA A 163 1.30 0.07 2.92
C ALA A 163 1.80 0.47 1.53
N SER A 164 2.67 -0.31 0.90
CA SER A 164 3.29 0.07 -0.37
C SER A 164 3.16 -0.97 -1.49
N LEU A 165 2.97 -0.47 -2.71
CA LEU A 165 2.99 -1.21 -3.97
C LEU A 165 4.14 -0.73 -4.87
N PHE A 166 4.63 -1.61 -5.73
CA PHE A 166 5.77 -1.38 -6.61
C PHE A 166 5.43 -1.81 -8.03
N ALA A 167 5.93 -1.05 -9.01
CA ALA A 167 5.76 -1.40 -10.41
C ALA A 167 6.92 -0.88 -11.26
N ILE A 168 7.30 -1.63 -12.29
CA ILE A 168 8.19 -1.15 -13.36
C ILE A 168 7.32 -1.02 -14.61
N ALA A 169 6.72 0.16 -14.75
CA ALA A 169 5.78 0.50 -15.82
C ALA A 169 5.79 2.02 -16.06
N PRO A 170 5.27 2.51 -17.20
CA PRO A 170 5.00 3.93 -17.38
C PRO A 170 4.08 4.46 -16.28
N GLU A 171 4.32 5.70 -15.82
CA GLU A 171 3.55 6.30 -14.72
C GLU A 171 2.04 6.33 -15.00
N ASP A 172 1.65 6.61 -16.24
CA ASP A 172 0.26 6.64 -16.67
C ASP A 172 -0.43 5.28 -16.55
N GLU A 173 0.29 4.18 -16.82
CA GLU A 173 -0.21 2.82 -16.68
C GLU A 173 -0.42 2.43 -15.22
N VAL A 174 0.51 2.82 -14.34
CA VAL A 174 0.38 2.63 -12.89
C VAL A 174 -0.79 3.43 -12.35
N ARG A 175 -0.91 4.69 -12.77
CA ARG A 175 -2.02 5.58 -12.37
C ARG A 175 -3.37 5.02 -12.80
N ASP A 176 -3.48 4.51 -14.03
CA ASP A 176 -4.71 3.91 -14.53
C ASP A 176 -5.07 2.62 -13.76
N ALA A 177 -4.09 1.77 -13.48
CA ALA A 177 -4.30 0.56 -12.67
C ALA A 177 -4.82 0.88 -11.26
N LEU A 178 -4.24 1.88 -10.59
CA LEU A 178 -4.68 2.33 -9.25
C LEU A 178 -6.09 2.94 -9.30
N ARG A 179 -6.41 3.70 -10.35
CA ARG A 179 -7.77 4.24 -10.56
C ARG A 179 -8.79 3.12 -10.73
N ILE A 180 -8.50 2.13 -11.58
CA ILE A 180 -9.37 0.96 -11.80
C ILE A 180 -9.56 0.18 -10.49
N ALA A 181 -8.50 0.00 -9.70
CA ALA A 181 -8.59 -0.65 -8.39
C ALA A 181 -9.52 0.11 -7.44
N ALA A 182 -9.34 1.42 -7.33
CA ALA A 182 -10.22 2.27 -6.52
C ALA A 182 -11.68 2.21 -6.98
N GLU A 183 -11.95 2.26 -8.29
CA GLU A 183 -13.32 2.17 -8.84
C GLU A 183 -13.98 0.82 -8.58
N LYS A 184 -13.23 -0.28 -8.68
CA LYS A 184 -13.74 -1.63 -8.39
C LYS A 184 -14.04 -1.82 -6.90
N MET A 185 -13.28 -1.20 -6.01
CA MET A 185 -13.52 -1.25 -4.56
C MET A 185 -14.55 -0.23 -4.06
N GLY A 186 -14.64 0.92 -4.73
CA GLY A 186 -15.39 2.10 -4.29
C GLY A 186 -16.84 2.18 -4.78
N LYS A 187 -17.50 1.07 -5.14
CA LYS A 187 -18.92 1.11 -5.53
C LYS A 187 -19.81 1.42 -4.33
N LYS A 188 -20.00 2.71 -4.06
CA LYS A 188 -21.24 3.22 -3.47
C LYS A 188 -22.28 3.17 -4.59
N ARG A 189 -23.10 2.10 -4.67
CA ARG A 189 -24.32 2.17 -5.50
C ARG A 189 -25.19 3.25 -4.86
N SER A 190 -25.36 4.36 -5.57
CA SER A 190 -26.38 5.37 -5.26
C SER A 190 -27.77 4.76 -5.34
#